data_AF-A0A7W8A9Z2-F1
#
_entry.id   AF-A0A7W8A9Z2-F1
#
_cell.length_a   1.000
_cell.length_b   1.000
_cell.length_c   1.000
_cell.angle_alpha   90.00
_cell.angle_beta   90.00
_cell.angle_gamma   90.00
#
_symmetry.space_group_name_H-M   'P 1'
#
loop_
_entity.id
_entity.type
_entity.pdbx_description
1 polymer ?
#
loop_
_entity_poly.entity_id
_entity_poly.type
_entity_poly.pdbx_seq_one_letter_code
_entity_poly.pdbx_strand_id
1 'polypeptide(L)'
;MTHPEQALPAENQWDLLVEYGHGLHNGLHGLWVESDDPEEVSRLLRVNPDSRQDCDLEAALAVYGAIPERTAAWIGPHSPGWTHVFAFGLHPYHPAILNLGKRRIFEIFSREELGELDPLNLYNDGEHLGDVTPPYDEGGEMDLPEYLPLTAGLELGHTRDLKRDLHLMAGMVGRITGCFTDREWWTAMRAFYRVPDGSWEA
;
A
#
# COMPACT_ATOMS: atom_id res chain seq x y z
N MET A 1 -27.19 -4.82 -11.50
CA MET A 1 -25.82 -5.00 -12.02
C MET A 1 -24.98 -4.04 -11.22
N THR A 2 -24.13 -4.52 -10.33
CA THR A 2 -23.17 -3.68 -9.60
C THR A 2 -22.21 -3.09 -10.63
N HIS A 3 -22.14 -1.76 -10.72
CA HIS A 3 -21.10 -1.11 -11.50
C HIS A 3 -19.75 -1.55 -10.90
N PRO A 4 -18.73 -1.89 -11.73
CA PRO A 4 -17.43 -2.32 -11.21
C PRO A 4 -16.82 -1.27 -10.24
N GLU A 5 -17.16 0.00 -10.44
CA GLU A 5 -16.84 1.15 -9.59
C GLU A 5 -17.46 1.11 -8.18
N GLN A 6 -18.39 0.19 -7.92
CA GLN A 6 -19.10 0.01 -6.65
C GLN A 6 -18.91 -1.39 -6.04
N ALA A 7 -17.96 -2.17 -6.56
CA ALA A 7 -17.64 -3.47 -5.99
C ALA A 7 -17.12 -3.32 -4.55
N LEU A 8 -17.43 -4.28 -3.69
CA LEU A 8 -16.84 -4.41 -2.36
C LEU A 8 -15.94 -5.65 -2.35
N PRO A 9 -14.85 -5.65 -1.56
CA PRO A 9 -14.03 -6.84 -1.39
C PRO A 9 -14.88 -8.00 -0.87
N ALA A 10 -14.63 -9.21 -1.38
CA ALA A 10 -15.37 -10.41 -0.97
C ALA A 10 -15.06 -10.82 0.49
N GLU A 11 -13.89 -10.45 0.98
CA GLU A 11 -13.39 -10.75 2.32
C GLU A 11 -12.99 -9.46 3.04
N ASN A 12 -13.10 -9.46 4.37
CA ASN A 12 -12.68 -8.31 5.17
C ASN A 12 -11.16 -8.15 5.10
N GLN A 13 -10.72 -6.99 4.60
CA GLN A 13 -9.30 -6.70 4.35
C GLN A 13 -8.48 -6.55 5.63
N TRP A 14 -9.09 -6.11 6.75
CA TRP A 14 -8.42 -6.11 8.05
C TRP A 14 -8.21 -7.54 8.56
N ASP A 15 -9.21 -8.40 8.43
CA ASP A 15 -9.09 -9.80 8.87
C ASP A 15 -8.00 -10.53 8.08
N LEU A 16 -7.92 -10.31 6.75
CA LEU A 16 -6.83 -10.84 5.93
C LEU A 16 -5.45 -10.32 6.35
N LEU A 17 -5.32 -9.02 6.66
CA LEU A 17 -4.09 -8.42 7.17
C LEU A 17 -3.68 -9.02 8.52
N VAL A 18 -4.63 -9.32 9.41
CA VAL A 18 -4.34 -9.97 10.69
C VAL A 18 -3.94 -11.44 10.50
N GLU A 19 -4.66 -12.17 9.64
CA GLU A 19 -4.45 -13.60 9.42
C GLU A 19 -3.16 -13.90 8.64
N TYR A 20 -2.89 -13.16 7.56
CA TYR A 20 -1.78 -13.42 6.63
C TYR A 20 -0.72 -12.31 6.61
N GLY A 21 -0.93 -11.18 7.28
CA GLY A 21 0.05 -10.10 7.34
C GLY A 21 1.18 -10.33 8.34
N HIS A 22 1.17 -11.44 9.10
CA HIS A 22 2.24 -11.84 10.02
C HIS A 22 2.72 -10.70 10.96
N GLY A 23 1.77 -9.93 11.51
CA GLY A 23 2.05 -8.81 12.41
C GLY A 23 2.11 -7.44 11.74
N LEU A 24 1.95 -7.34 10.42
CA LEU A 24 1.93 -6.06 9.70
C LEU A 24 0.82 -5.10 10.10
N HIS A 25 -0.27 -5.59 10.71
CA HIS A 25 -1.31 -4.72 11.27
C HIS A 25 -0.76 -3.71 12.29
N ASN A 26 0.36 -4.03 12.97
CA ASN A 26 1.00 -3.12 13.92
C ASN A 26 1.67 -1.90 13.26
N GLY A 27 2.06 -2.01 11.98
CA GLY A 27 2.90 -1.03 11.29
C GLY A 27 2.88 -1.24 9.79
N LEU A 28 1.71 -1.05 9.18
CA LEU A 28 1.51 -1.23 7.74
C LEU A 28 2.06 -0.03 6.98
N HIS A 29 2.83 -0.31 5.95
CA HIS A 29 3.21 0.68 4.94
C HIS A 29 3.14 0.02 3.57
N GLY A 30 2.01 0.22 2.90
CA GLY A 30 1.71 -0.34 1.59
C GLY A 30 1.69 0.74 0.51
N LEU A 31 2.34 0.47 -0.62
CA LEU A 31 2.33 1.33 -1.80
C LEU A 31 1.73 0.58 -2.98
N TRP A 32 0.86 1.24 -3.73
CA TRP A 32 0.34 0.78 -5.02
C TRP A 32 0.84 1.72 -6.09
N VAL A 33 1.82 1.25 -6.87
CA VAL A 33 2.58 2.01 -7.84
C VAL A 33 2.07 1.68 -9.24
N GLU A 34 1.75 2.71 -10.04
CA GLU A 34 1.34 2.56 -11.42
C GLU A 34 2.52 2.06 -12.29
N SER A 35 2.66 0.75 -12.41
CA SER A 35 3.70 0.06 -13.18
C SER A 35 3.36 -1.42 -13.38
N ASP A 36 3.56 -1.92 -14.60
CA ASP A 36 3.56 -3.36 -14.91
C ASP A 36 4.94 -4.03 -14.70
N ASP A 37 5.97 -3.26 -14.33
CA ASP A 37 7.34 -3.76 -14.16
C ASP A 37 7.79 -3.62 -12.68
N PRO A 38 7.63 -4.69 -11.87
CA PRO A 38 8.17 -4.76 -10.51
C PRO A 38 9.69 -4.55 -10.43
N GLU A 39 10.44 -4.95 -11.46
CA GLU A 39 11.90 -4.74 -11.48
C GLU A 39 12.26 -3.28 -11.74
N GLU A 40 11.43 -2.56 -12.48
CA GLU A 40 11.59 -1.11 -12.62
C GLU A 40 11.35 -0.41 -11.27
N VAL A 41 10.27 -0.78 -10.57
CA VAL A 41 9.97 -0.24 -9.25
C VAL A 41 11.10 -0.53 -8.26
N SER A 42 11.66 -1.75 -8.28
CA SER A 42 12.79 -2.12 -7.42
C SER A 42 14.04 -1.27 -7.71
N ARG A 43 14.38 -1.04 -8.98
CA ARG A 43 15.49 -0.15 -9.38
C ARG A 43 15.28 1.28 -8.89
N LEU A 44 14.05 1.81 -9.01
CA LEU A 44 13.72 3.17 -8.58
C LEU A 44 13.81 3.34 -7.07
N LEU A 45 13.47 2.31 -6.30
CA LEU A 45 13.65 2.26 -4.85
C LEU A 45 15.13 2.13 -4.41
N ARG A 46 16.05 2.02 -5.36
CA ARG A 46 17.50 1.83 -5.12
C ARG A 46 17.78 0.62 -4.25
N VAL A 47 17.01 -0.46 -4.44
CA VAL A 47 17.27 -1.71 -3.75
C VAL A 47 18.64 -2.28 -4.15
N ASN A 48 19.22 -3.12 -3.30
CA ASN A 48 20.35 -3.94 -3.69
C ASN A 48 19.86 -5.12 -4.56
N PRO A 49 20.14 -5.16 -5.87
CA PRO A 49 19.64 -6.22 -6.75
C PRO A 49 20.18 -7.61 -6.37
N ASP A 50 21.40 -7.68 -5.81
CA ASP A 50 22.01 -8.95 -5.39
C ASP A 50 21.37 -9.51 -4.11
N SER A 51 20.53 -8.71 -3.43
CA SER A 51 19.79 -9.14 -2.24
C SER A 51 18.44 -9.79 -2.55
N ARG A 52 18.07 -9.90 -3.83
CA ARG A 52 16.78 -10.44 -4.25
C ARG A 52 16.54 -11.82 -3.64
N GLN A 53 15.39 -11.96 -3.01
CA GLN A 53 14.88 -13.25 -2.55
C GLN A 53 13.40 -13.35 -2.91
N ASP A 54 13.06 -14.30 -3.79
CA ASP A 54 11.66 -14.60 -4.08
C ASP A 54 11.10 -15.43 -2.92
N CYS A 55 10.18 -14.87 -2.15
CA CYS A 55 9.61 -15.52 -0.97
C CYS A 55 8.20 -15.02 -0.65
N ASP A 56 7.49 -15.77 0.19
CA ASP A 56 6.26 -15.29 0.82
C ASP A 56 6.54 -14.18 1.86
N LEU A 57 5.47 -13.61 2.41
CA LEU A 57 5.54 -12.49 3.33
C LEU A 57 6.10 -12.88 4.70
N GLU A 58 5.80 -14.08 5.19
CA GLU A 58 6.34 -14.60 6.44
C GLU A 58 7.87 -14.67 6.39
N ALA A 59 8.41 -15.27 5.32
CA ALA A 59 9.84 -15.37 5.09
C ALA A 59 10.48 -13.99 4.90
N ALA A 60 9.82 -13.08 4.18
CA ALA A 60 10.30 -11.70 4.00
C ALA A 60 10.46 -10.97 5.34
N LEU A 61 9.47 -11.07 6.23
CA LEU A 61 9.49 -10.44 7.56
C LEU A 61 10.53 -11.09 8.49
N ALA A 62 10.67 -12.42 8.43
CA ALA A 62 11.71 -13.13 9.17
C ALA A 62 13.12 -12.69 8.75
N VAL A 63 13.35 -12.51 7.45
CA VAL A 63 14.62 -11.97 6.93
C VAL A 63 14.80 -10.52 7.37
N TYR A 64 13.79 -9.67 7.19
CA TYR A 64 13.85 -8.26 7.59
C TYR A 64 14.17 -8.09 9.08
N GLY A 65 13.61 -8.91 9.96
CA GLY A 65 13.91 -8.88 11.39
C GLY A 65 15.34 -9.29 11.76
N ALA A 66 16.09 -9.90 10.83
CA ALA A 66 17.44 -10.42 11.05
C ALA A 66 18.55 -9.65 10.33
N ILE A 67 18.21 -8.75 9.41
CA ILE A 67 19.20 -7.97 8.65
C ILE A 67 19.67 -6.73 9.44
N PRO A 68 20.91 -6.27 9.21
CA PRO A 68 21.41 -5.03 9.81
C PRO A 68 20.82 -3.77 9.16
N GLU A 69 20.50 -3.82 7.86
CA GLU A 69 19.88 -2.71 7.14
C GLU A 69 18.50 -2.40 7.71
N ARG A 70 18.17 -1.11 7.85
CA ARG A 70 16.89 -0.71 8.45
C ARG A 70 15.75 -0.64 7.46
N THR A 71 16.05 -0.81 6.18
CA THR A 71 15.10 -0.59 5.09
C THR A 71 15.06 -1.79 4.15
N ALA A 72 13.87 -2.21 3.78
CA ALA A 72 13.65 -3.27 2.81
C ALA A 72 12.33 -3.07 2.07
N ALA A 73 12.16 -3.81 0.98
CA ALA A 73 10.95 -3.78 0.18
C ALA A 73 10.54 -5.19 -0.24
N TRP A 74 9.25 -5.50 -0.16
CA TRP A 74 8.66 -6.71 -0.72
C TRP A 74 7.74 -6.32 -1.87
N ILE A 75 8.15 -6.66 -3.09
CA ILE A 75 7.67 -6.05 -4.34
C ILE A 75 7.14 -7.12 -5.28
N GLY A 76 5.94 -6.91 -5.84
CA GLY A 76 5.42 -7.79 -6.86
C GLY A 76 4.19 -7.24 -7.59
N PRO A 77 3.69 -7.99 -8.59
CA PRO A 77 2.50 -7.58 -9.34
C PRO A 77 1.27 -7.49 -8.41
N HIS A 78 0.38 -6.55 -8.68
CA HIS A 78 -0.91 -6.43 -8.01
C HIS A 78 -2.07 -6.65 -8.97
N SER A 79 -2.13 -5.87 -10.04
CA SER A 79 -3.10 -5.99 -11.13
C SER A 79 -2.50 -5.40 -12.41
N PRO A 80 -3.11 -5.56 -13.60
CA PRO A 80 -2.61 -4.91 -14.81
C PRO A 80 -2.47 -3.40 -14.61
N GLY A 81 -1.28 -2.87 -14.88
CA GLY A 81 -0.87 -1.48 -14.65
C GLY A 81 -0.39 -1.17 -13.22
N TRP A 82 -0.38 -2.14 -12.30
CA TRP A 82 -0.12 -1.91 -10.88
C TRP A 82 0.86 -2.91 -10.26
N THR A 83 1.86 -2.36 -9.58
CA THR A 83 2.81 -3.08 -8.73
C THR A 83 2.54 -2.69 -7.29
N HIS A 84 2.56 -3.67 -6.38
CA HIS A 84 2.46 -3.43 -4.95
C HIS A 84 3.82 -3.58 -4.26
N VAL A 85 4.05 -2.72 -3.26
CA VAL A 85 5.24 -2.73 -2.41
C VAL A 85 4.80 -2.68 -0.94
N PHE A 86 5.27 -3.62 -0.13
CA PHE A 86 5.41 -3.37 1.31
C PHE A 86 6.76 -2.73 1.56
N ALA A 87 6.72 -1.54 2.17
CA ALA A 87 7.87 -0.71 2.45
C ALA A 87 8.27 -0.83 3.92
N PHE A 88 9.36 -1.54 4.22
CA PHE A 88 9.82 -1.74 5.59
C PHE A 88 10.84 -0.67 5.97
N GLY A 89 10.65 -0.04 7.12
CA GLY A 89 11.57 0.99 7.63
C GLY A 89 11.52 2.34 6.92
N LEU A 90 10.67 2.47 5.89
CA LEU A 90 10.36 3.75 5.26
C LEU A 90 9.22 4.44 6.02
N HIS A 91 9.33 5.76 6.17
CA HIS A 91 8.23 6.60 6.66
C HIS A 91 7.44 7.22 5.50
N PRO A 92 6.21 7.70 5.71
CA PRO A 92 5.51 8.51 4.71
C PRO A 92 6.36 9.67 4.20
N TYR A 93 6.17 10.08 2.96
CA TYR A 93 6.97 11.14 2.29
C TYR A 93 8.47 10.84 2.19
N HIS A 94 8.91 9.58 2.37
CA HIS A 94 10.33 9.23 2.22
C HIS A 94 10.84 9.56 0.82
N PRO A 95 12.07 10.08 0.65
CA PRO A 95 12.64 10.35 -0.67
C PRO A 95 12.55 9.16 -1.63
N ALA A 96 12.68 7.93 -1.12
CA ALA A 96 12.50 6.71 -1.92
C ALA A 96 11.13 6.63 -2.61
N ILE A 97 10.06 7.01 -1.89
CA ILE A 97 8.68 6.99 -2.39
C ILE A 97 8.50 8.12 -3.41
N LEU A 98 8.97 9.32 -3.07
CA LEU A 98 8.89 10.49 -3.93
C LEU A 98 9.72 10.35 -5.22
N ASN A 99 10.67 9.42 -5.29
CA ASN A 99 11.52 9.19 -6.46
C ASN A 99 11.12 7.96 -7.28
N LEU A 100 9.90 7.43 -7.11
CA LEU A 100 9.33 6.37 -7.94
C LEU A 100 8.93 6.83 -9.38
N GLY A 101 9.26 8.08 -9.73
CA GLY A 101 9.13 8.64 -11.07
C GLY A 101 7.71 9.13 -11.40
N LYS A 102 7.45 9.35 -12.70
CA LYS A 102 6.19 9.90 -13.26
C LYS A 102 5.06 8.87 -13.26
N ARG A 103 4.64 8.47 -12.07
CA ARG A 103 3.65 7.41 -11.83
C ARG A 103 2.75 7.81 -10.68
N ARG A 104 1.49 7.38 -10.73
CA ARG A 104 0.61 7.46 -9.57
C ARG A 104 1.04 6.45 -8.51
N ILE A 105 1.06 6.89 -7.25
CA ILE A 105 1.37 6.06 -6.10
C ILE A 105 0.31 6.32 -5.04
N PHE A 106 -0.45 5.27 -4.68
CA PHE A 106 -1.35 5.30 -3.54
C PHE A 106 -0.65 4.71 -2.33
N GLU A 107 -0.70 5.40 -1.20
CA GLU A 107 -0.02 5.01 0.04
C GLU A 107 -1.03 4.78 1.15
N ILE A 108 -0.99 3.60 1.76
CA ILE A 108 -1.63 3.34 3.04
C ILE A 108 -0.53 3.19 4.08
N PHE A 109 -0.60 4.03 5.12
CA PHE A 109 0.26 3.96 6.28
C PHE A 109 -0.56 3.89 7.55
N SER A 110 -0.29 2.91 8.41
CA SER A 110 -0.97 2.78 9.70
C SER A 110 -0.05 2.28 10.80
N ARG A 111 -0.36 2.67 12.04
CA ARG A 111 0.30 2.20 13.26
C ARG A 111 -0.76 1.86 14.30
N GLU A 112 -1.06 0.56 14.45
CA GLU A 112 -2.13 0.11 15.36
C GLU A 112 -1.88 0.52 16.81
N GLU A 113 -0.63 0.43 17.29
CA GLU A 113 -0.28 0.80 18.66
C GLU A 113 -0.64 2.25 19.01
N LEU A 114 -0.69 3.13 18.01
CA LEU A 114 -1.04 4.54 18.13
C LEU A 114 -2.50 4.82 17.74
N GLY A 115 -3.22 3.82 17.21
CA GLY A 115 -4.53 4.01 16.59
C GLY A 115 -4.48 4.95 15.38
N GLU A 116 -3.32 5.02 14.72
CA GLU A 116 -3.06 5.95 13.61
C GLU A 116 -3.29 5.25 12.27
N LEU A 117 -4.04 5.92 11.40
CA LEU A 117 -4.20 5.61 9.99
C LEU A 117 -4.11 6.95 9.25
N ASP A 118 -3.08 7.07 8.42
CA ASP A 118 -2.91 8.26 7.60
C ASP A 118 -3.98 8.29 6.50
N PRO A 119 -4.28 9.47 5.93
CA PRO A 119 -5.08 9.56 4.72
C PRO A 119 -4.51 8.67 3.61
N LEU A 120 -5.37 8.21 2.69
CA LEU A 120 -4.96 7.46 1.51
C LEU A 120 -4.31 8.42 0.51
N ASN A 121 -3.03 8.73 0.71
CA ASN A 121 -2.31 9.75 -0.03
C ASN A 121 -2.07 9.32 -1.49
N LEU A 122 -2.16 10.28 -2.41
CA LEU A 122 -1.77 10.14 -3.80
C LEU A 122 -0.53 10.99 -4.10
N TYR A 123 0.49 10.34 -4.67
CA TYR A 123 1.66 11.00 -5.22
C TYR A 123 1.75 10.82 -6.74
N ASN A 124 2.35 11.80 -7.40
CA ASN A 124 2.75 11.70 -8.81
C ASN A 124 4.01 12.52 -9.07
N ASP A 125 5.02 11.94 -9.73
CA ASP A 125 6.30 12.59 -10.04
C ASP A 125 6.99 13.21 -8.81
N GLY A 126 6.82 12.57 -7.64
CA GLY A 126 7.38 13.04 -6.37
C GLY A 126 6.62 14.18 -5.70
N GLU A 127 5.51 14.63 -6.28
CA GLU A 127 4.62 15.60 -5.67
C GLU A 127 3.47 14.90 -4.97
N HIS A 128 3.14 15.35 -3.74
CA HIS A 128 1.92 14.95 -3.05
C HIS A 128 0.75 15.76 -3.63
N LEU A 129 -0.20 15.08 -4.27
CA LEU A 129 -1.33 15.73 -4.93
C LEU A 129 -2.51 15.99 -3.99
N GLY A 130 -2.56 15.30 -2.85
CA GLY A 130 -3.68 15.24 -1.92
C GLY A 130 -4.02 13.78 -1.62
N ASP A 131 -5.15 13.54 -0.95
CA ASP A 131 -5.60 12.20 -0.62
C ASP A 131 -6.91 11.80 -1.34
N VAL A 132 -7.11 10.49 -1.46
CA VAL A 132 -8.33 9.88 -1.99
C VAL A 132 -9.05 9.09 -0.89
N THR A 133 -8.95 9.55 0.36
CA THR A 133 -9.62 8.93 1.50
C THR A 133 -11.14 9.00 1.29
N PRO A 134 -11.87 7.88 1.44
CA PRO A 134 -13.32 7.93 1.38
C PRO A 134 -13.89 8.98 2.33
N PRO A 135 -14.91 9.76 1.91
CA PRO A 135 -15.49 10.79 2.75
C PRO A 135 -16.16 10.19 3.99
N TYR A 136 -16.38 11.02 5.00
CA TYR A 136 -17.09 10.60 6.21
C TYR A 136 -18.56 10.29 5.95
N ASP A 137 -19.20 11.04 5.03
CA ASP A 137 -20.60 10.91 4.66
C ASP A 137 -20.74 10.62 3.16
N GLU A 138 -21.88 10.03 2.77
CA GLU A 138 -22.19 9.75 1.37
C GLU A 138 -22.23 11.07 0.57
N GLY A 139 -21.41 11.15 -0.48
CA GLY A 139 -21.27 12.36 -1.29
C GLY A 139 -20.55 13.52 -0.60
N GLY A 140 -19.82 13.26 0.50
CA GLY A 140 -18.98 14.24 1.17
C GLY A 140 -17.80 14.73 0.32
N GLU A 141 -17.05 15.70 0.85
CA GLU A 141 -15.89 16.29 0.19
C GLU A 141 -14.67 15.36 0.22
N MET A 142 -13.83 15.47 -0.80
CA MET A 142 -12.57 14.77 -0.98
C MET A 142 -11.59 15.72 -1.69
N ASP A 143 -10.31 15.66 -1.36
CA ASP A 143 -9.27 16.51 -1.94
C ASP A 143 -9.18 16.37 -3.47
N LEU A 144 -9.35 15.14 -3.96
CA LEU A 144 -9.28 14.77 -5.37
C LEU A 144 -10.65 14.28 -5.88
N PRO A 145 -11.56 15.19 -6.27
CA PRO A 145 -12.96 14.88 -6.53
C PRO A 145 -13.18 13.92 -7.71
N GLU A 146 -12.20 13.74 -8.59
CA GLU A 146 -12.25 12.76 -9.68
C GLU A 146 -12.33 11.30 -9.19
N TYR A 147 -11.96 11.02 -7.94
CA TYR A 147 -12.07 9.69 -7.32
C TYR A 147 -13.38 9.48 -6.55
N LEU A 148 -14.20 10.53 -6.34
CA LEU A 148 -15.49 10.42 -5.66
C LEU A 148 -16.43 9.33 -6.21
N PRO A 149 -16.51 9.06 -7.53
CA PRO A 149 -17.37 7.98 -8.02
C PRO A 149 -17.02 6.60 -7.45
N LEU A 150 -15.78 6.40 -6.99
CA LEU A 150 -15.29 5.15 -6.41
C LEU A 150 -15.57 5.03 -4.91
N THR A 151 -16.18 6.01 -4.25
CA THR A 151 -16.36 6.00 -2.78
C THR A 151 -17.68 5.44 -2.30
N ALA A 152 -18.67 5.26 -3.19
CA ALA A 152 -20.01 4.85 -2.80
C ALA A 152 -20.01 3.54 -1.98
N GLY A 153 -20.51 3.60 -0.74
CA GLY A 153 -20.50 2.47 0.20
C GLY A 153 -19.18 2.26 0.95
N LEU A 154 -18.22 3.18 0.84
CA LEU A 154 -16.94 3.18 1.55
C LEU A 154 -16.83 4.30 2.59
N GLU A 155 -17.96 4.92 2.98
CA GLU A 155 -17.97 6.08 3.86
C GLU A 155 -17.40 5.75 5.26
N LEU A 156 -16.44 6.56 5.71
CA LEU A 156 -15.74 6.31 6.97
C LEU A 156 -16.62 6.57 8.20
N GLY A 157 -17.64 7.42 8.10
CA GLY A 157 -18.46 7.82 9.24
C GLY A 157 -17.66 8.62 10.29
N HIS A 158 -18.37 9.29 11.20
CA HIS A 158 -17.72 10.22 12.13
C HIS A 158 -17.01 9.58 13.33
N THR A 159 -17.15 8.26 13.51
CA THR A 159 -16.49 7.55 14.62
C THR A 159 -15.28 6.81 14.08
N ARG A 160 -14.09 7.19 14.56
CA ARG A 160 -12.84 6.52 14.18
C ARG A 160 -12.86 5.05 14.62
N ASP A 161 -12.59 4.16 13.69
CA ASP A 161 -12.41 2.74 13.92
C ASP A 161 -11.35 2.24 12.95
N LEU A 162 -10.11 2.14 13.42
CA LEU A 162 -8.95 1.74 12.60
C LEU A 162 -9.21 0.50 11.74
N LYS A 163 -9.90 -0.51 12.30
CA LYS A 163 -10.12 -1.78 11.62
C LYS A 163 -11.07 -1.62 10.44
N ARG A 164 -12.17 -0.90 10.71
CA ARG A 164 -13.15 -0.57 9.69
C ARG A 164 -12.57 0.40 8.67
N ASP A 165 -11.88 1.44 9.09
CA ASP A 165 -11.35 2.48 8.22
C ASP A 165 -10.26 1.92 7.30
N LEU A 166 -9.37 1.06 7.79
CA LEU A 166 -8.39 0.34 6.96
C LEU A 166 -9.09 -0.58 5.95
N HIS A 167 -10.15 -1.27 6.36
CA HIS A 167 -10.93 -2.10 5.43
C HIS A 167 -11.52 -1.27 4.28
N LEU A 168 -12.08 -0.09 4.58
CA LEU A 168 -12.69 0.79 3.60
C LEU A 168 -11.64 1.46 2.70
N MET A 169 -10.50 1.88 3.25
CA MET A 169 -9.37 2.40 2.47
C MET A 169 -8.77 1.34 1.54
N ALA A 170 -8.59 0.11 2.01
CA ALA A 170 -8.15 -1.00 1.15
C ALA A 170 -9.20 -1.31 0.06
N GLY A 171 -10.48 -1.16 0.37
CA GLY A 171 -11.57 -1.21 -0.61
C GLY A 171 -11.47 -0.12 -1.67
N MET A 172 -11.14 1.11 -1.26
CA MET A 172 -10.92 2.23 -2.18
C MET A 172 -9.76 1.94 -3.14
N VAL A 173 -8.62 1.50 -2.60
CA VAL A 173 -7.47 1.08 -3.42
C VAL A 173 -7.86 -0.03 -4.38
N GLY A 174 -8.58 -1.06 -3.93
CA GLY A 174 -9.00 -2.16 -4.81
C GLY A 174 -9.92 -1.73 -5.96
N ARG A 175 -10.74 -0.68 -5.76
CA ARG A 175 -11.53 -0.07 -6.85
C ARG A 175 -10.65 0.70 -7.82
N ILE A 176 -9.68 1.46 -7.32
CA ILE A 176 -8.74 2.24 -8.13
C ILE A 176 -7.87 1.33 -9.01
N THR A 177 -7.35 0.25 -8.43
CA THR A 177 -6.42 -0.66 -9.10
C THR A 177 -7.13 -1.79 -9.86
N GLY A 178 -8.43 -1.98 -9.61
CA GLY A 178 -9.23 -3.06 -10.17
C GLY A 178 -8.97 -4.44 -9.52
N CYS A 179 -8.30 -4.49 -8.37
CA CYS A 179 -8.00 -5.74 -7.65
C CYS A 179 -8.08 -5.55 -6.13
N PHE A 180 -9.01 -6.25 -5.49
CA PHE A 180 -9.04 -6.40 -4.03
C PHE A 180 -8.05 -7.48 -3.59
N THR A 181 -7.45 -7.33 -2.41
CA THR A 181 -6.59 -8.39 -1.87
C THR A 181 -7.45 -9.55 -1.37
N ASP A 182 -7.00 -10.76 -1.67
CA ASP A 182 -7.59 -12.02 -1.22
C ASP A 182 -6.49 -12.93 -0.64
N ARG A 183 -6.86 -14.15 -0.25
CA ARG A 183 -5.91 -15.11 0.33
C ARG A 183 -4.76 -15.45 -0.62
N GLU A 184 -5.02 -15.56 -1.92
CA GLU A 184 -3.98 -15.86 -2.91
C GLU A 184 -3.00 -14.69 -3.02
N TRP A 185 -3.51 -13.45 -3.00
CA TRP A 185 -2.69 -12.24 -2.98
C TRP A 185 -1.76 -12.18 -1.76
N TRP A 186 -2.29 -12.50 -0.57
CA TRP A 186 -1.53 -12.44 0.69
C TRP A 186 -0.50 -13.56 0.83
N THR A 187 -0.73 -14.72 0.20
CA THR A 187 0.17 -15.88 0.24
C THR A 187 1.07 -15.99 -1.00
N ALA A 188 0.97 -15.04 -1.93
CA ALA A 188 1.79 -15.01 -3.13
C ALA A 188 3.28 -14.83 -2.81
N MET A 189 4.14 -15.46 -3.61
CA MET A 189 5.57 -15.16 -3.59
C MET A 189 5.84 -13.84 -4.32
N ARG A 190 6.70 -13.01 -3.73
CA ARG A 190 7.17 -11.78 -4.34
C ARG A 190 8.66 -11.58 -4.06
N ALA A 191 9.26 -10.62 -4.73
CA ALA A 191 10.68 -10.35 -4.57
C ALA A 191 10.90 -9.45 -3.35
N PHE A 192 11.56 -10.01 -2.33
CA PHE A 192 12.13 -9.25 -1.23
C PHE A 192 13.48 -8.69 -1.64
N TYR A 193 13.73 -7.43 -1.30
CA TYR A 193 15.02 -6.78 -1.44
C TYR A 193 15.37 -5.96 -0.21
N ARG A 194 16.66 -5.85 0.06
CA ARG A 194 17.21 -4.88 1.01
C ARG A 194 17.43 -3.56 0.30
N VAL A 195 17.23 -2.46 1.02
CA VAL A 195 17.62 -1.12 0.58
C VAL A 195 18.86 -0.73 1.40
N PRO A 196 20.02 -0.50 0.77
CA PRO A 196 21.23 -0.11 1.51
C PRO A 196 21.00 1.17 2.32
N ASP A 197 21.49 1.19 3.57
CA ASP A 197 21.48 2.42 4.38
C ASP A 197 22.19 3.56 3.64
N GLY A 198 21.69 4.79 3.80
CA GLY A 198 22.24 5.96 3.11
C GLY A 198 21.89 6.07 1.61
N SER A 199 21.14 5.12 1.02
CA SER A 199 20.71 5.19 -0.40
C SER A 199 19.92 6.47 -0.74
N TRP A 200 19.36 7.11 0.28
CA TRP A 200 18.51 8.29 0.21
C TRP A 200 18.95 9.42 1.14
N GLU A 201 20.14 9.31 1.75
CA GLU A 201 20.77 10.41 2.47
C GLU A 201 21.46 11.33 1.47
N ALA A 202 21.23 12.64 1.58
CA ALA A 202 21.81 13.67 0.73
C ALA A 202 23.21 14.08 1.20
#